data_AF-A0A7V6TLC9-F1
#
_entry.id   AF-A0A7V6TLC9-F1
#
_cell.length_a   1.000
_cell.length_b   1.000
_cell.length_c   1.000
_cell.angle_alpha   90.00
_cell.angle_beta   90.00
_cell.angle_gamma   90.00
#
_symmetry.space_group_name_H-M   'P 1'
#
loop_
_entity.id
_entity.type
_entity.pdbx_description
1 polymer ?
#
loop_
_entity_poly.entity_id
_entity_poly.type
_entity_poly.pdbx_seq_one_letter_code
_entity_poly.pdbx_strand_id
1 'polypeptide(L)' 'MDNKSLTVKEAAEILNMPQQLLRLGLQQDKLPFGVAVKRRRWAYYINKQRLEKWMKGEII' A
#
# COMPACT_ATOMS: atom_id res chain seq x y z
N MET A 1 2.29 13.48 15.06
CA MET A 1 2.13 13.09 13.65
C MET A 1 2.50 11.61 13.54
N ASP A 2 1.52 10.73 13.73
CA ASP A 2 1.77 9.29 13.72
C ASP A 2 2.03 8.84 12.28
N ASN A 3 3.31 8.75 11.92
CA ASN A 3 3.77 8.28 10.62
C ASN A 3 3.67 6.76 10.56
N LYS A 4 2.44 6.25 10.74
CA LYS A 4 2.16 4.83 10.91
C LYS A 4 2.16 4.14 9.56
N SER A 5 3.05 3.17 9.38
CA SER A 5 3.00 2.24 8.26
C SER A 5 1.81 1.30 8.43
N LEU A 6 1.10 1.02 7.34
CA LEU A 6 0.02 0.02 7.34
C LEU A 6 0.54 -1.33 6.90
N THR A 7 -0.07 -2.37 7.45
CA THR A 7 0.03 -3.73 6.91
C THR A 7 -0.80 -3.84 5.62
N VAL A 8 -0.49 -4.85 4.80
CA VAL A 8 -1.29 -5.18 3.61
C VAL A 8 -2.75 -5.46 3.97
N LYS A 9 -3.01 -6.07 5.13
CA LYS A 9 -4.37 -6.38 5.58
C LYS A 9 -5.16 -5.10 5.86
N GLU A 10 -4.60 -4.19 6.66
CA GLU A 10 -5.27 -2.93 7.00
C GLU A 10 -5.52 -2.07 5.75
N ALA A 11 -4.52 -1.96 4.87
CA ALA A 11 -4.68 -1.19 3.63
C ALA A 11 -5.72 -1.81 2.69
N ALA A 12 -5.79 -3.15 2.62
CA ALA A 12 -6.80 -3.86 1.85
C ALA A 12 -8.23 -3.65 2.40
N GLU A 13 -8.39 -3.62 3.72
CA GLU A 13 -9.67 -3.30 4.39
C GLU A 13 -10.11 -1.86 4.10
N ILE A 14 -9.18 -0.88 4.17
CA ILE A 14 -9.45 0.53 3.86
C ILE A 14 -9.87 0.69 2.38
N LEU A 15 -9.21 -0.01 1.47
CA LEU A 15 -9.48 0.04 0.03
C LEU A 15 -10.66 -0.85 -0.39
N ASN A 16 -11.27 -1.59 0.53
CA ASN A 16 -12.26 -2.62 0.25
C ASN A 16 -11.84 -3.55 -0.90
N MET A 17 -10.59 -4.03 -0.84
CA MET A 17 -9.92 -4.76 -1.91
C MET A 17 -9.37 -6.10 -1.40
N PRO A 18 -9.33 -7.17 -2.22
CA PRO A 18 -8.62 -8.39 -1.84
C PRO A 18 -7.13 -8.14 -1.58
N GLN A 19 -6.59 -8.66 -0.47
CA GLN A 19 -5.16 -8.50 -0.11
C GLN A 19 -4.22 -8.93 -1.25
N GLN A 20 -4.58 -9.96 -2.01
CA GLN A 20 -3.76 -10.47 -3.10
C GLN A 20 -3.68 -9.49 -4.28
N LEU A 21 -4.78 -8.76 -4.56
CA LEU A 21 -4.78 -7.70 -5.57
C LEU A 21 -3.85 -6.55 -5.15
N LEU A 22 -3.94 -6.13 -3.89
CA LEU A 22 -3.06 -5.09 -3.34
C LEU A 22 -1.59 -5.51 -3.41
N ARG A 23 -1.27 -6.77 -3.09
CA ARG A 23 0.09 -7.30 -3.22
C ARG A 23 0.59 -7.24 -4.65
N LEU A 24 -0.22 -7.65 -5.63
CA LEU A 24 0.16 -7.61 -7.04
C LEU A 24 0.39 -6.16 -7.51
N GLY A 25 -0.46 -5.21 -7.11
CA GLY A 25 -0.29 -3.80 -7.43
C GLY A 25 1.01 -3.21 -6.87
N LEU A 26 1.35 -3.55 -5.61
CA LEU A 26 2.59 -3.11 -4.97
C LEU A 26 3.84 -3.78 -5.58
N GLN A 27 3.73 -5.04 -6.01
CA GLN A 27 4.81 -5.75 -6.71
C GLN A 27 5.07 -5.23 -8.12
N GLN A 28 4.02 -4.73 -8.78
CA GLN A 28 4.10 -4.10 -10.10
C GLN A 28 4.46 -2.61 -10.04
N ASP A 29 4.71 -2.07 -8.85
CA ASP A 29 5.00 -0.65 -8.62
C ASP A 29 3.91 0.30 -9.17
N LYS A 30 2.65 -0.16 -9.18
CA LYS A 30 1.49 0.59 -9.71
C LYS A 30 0.77 1.44 -8.68
N LEU A 31 1.17 1.35 -7.41
CA LEU A 31 0.48 1.97 -6.29
C LEU A 31 1.42 2.96 -5.58
N PRO A 32 1.25 4.28 -5.76
CA PRO A 32 2.23 5.29 -5.35
C PRO A 32 2.31 5.50 -3.82
N PHE A 33 1.49 4.78 -3.05
CA PHE A 33 1.42 4.86 -1.61
C PHE A 33 2.19 3.75 -0.87
N GLY A 34 2.76 2.78 -1.59
CA GLY A 34 3.53 1.72 -0.99
C GLY A 34 4.53 1.10 -1.95
N VAL A 35 5.39 0.24 -1.42
CA VAL A 35 6.40 -0.48 -2.20
C VAL A 35 6.48 -1.93 -1.71
N ALA A 36 6.67 -2.84 -2.66
CA ALA A 36 7.03 -4.23 -2.36
C ALA A 36 8.51 -4.45 -2.63
N VAL A 37 9.24 -4.95 -1.63
CA VAL A 37 10.66 -5.26 -1.74
C VAL A 37 10.86 -6.76 -1.69
N LYS A 38 11.43 -7.35 -2.74
CA LYS A 38 11.77 -8.77 -2.79
C LYS A 38 13.15 -9.00 -2.19
N ARG A 39 13.20 -9.67 -1.04
CA ARG A 39 14.43 -10.27 -0.48
C ARG A 39 14.28 -11.80 -0.53
N ARG A 40 14.36 -12.50 0.61
CA ARG A 40 14.00 -13.93 0.73
C ARG A 40 12.49 -14.18 0.66
N ARG A 41 11.71 -13.22 1.18
CA ARG A 41 10.24 -13.14 1.08
C ARG A 41 9.88 -11.73 0.66
N TRP A 42 8.65 -11.55 0.17
CA TRP A 42 8.13 -10.22 -0.11
C TRP A 42 7.88 -9.47 1.20
N ALA A 43 8.53 -8.32 1.33
CA ALA A 43 8.24 -7.33 2.37
C ALA A 43 7.44 -6.18 1.75
N TYR A 44 6.51 -5.62 2.52
CA TYR A 44 5.63 -4.55 2.05
C TYR A 44 5.74 -3.38 3.01
N TYR A 45 5.87 -2.18 2.43
CA TYR A 45 5.79 -0.94 3.17
C TYR A 45 4.67 -0.10 2.55
N ILE A 46 3.68 0.27 3.37
CA ILE A 46 2.55 1.09 2.95
C ILE A 46 2.51 2.32 3.84
N ASN A 47 2.58 3.50 3.24
CA ASN A 47 2.51 4.76 3.96
C ASN A 47 1.04 5.21 4.06
N LYS A 48 0.51 5.31 5.29
CA LYS A 48 -0.89 5.69 5.54
C LYS A 48 -1.24 7.05 4.93
N GLN A 49 -0.39 8.06 5.10
CA GLN A 49 -0.66 9.41 4.59
C GLN A 49 -0.71 9.42 3.05
N ARG A 50 0.21 8.72 2.38
CA ARG A 50 0.18 8.61 0.92
C ARG A 50 -1.06 7.87 0.43
N LEU A 51 -1.51 6.83 1.14
CA LEU A 51 -2.72 6.09 0.82
C LEU A 51 -3.94 7.03 0.89
N GLU A 52 -4.08 7.79 1.98
CA GLU A 52 -5.16 8.75 2.15
C GLU A 52 -5.16 9.84 1.06
N LYS A 53 -3.97 10.38 0.72
CA LYS A 53 -3.83 11.36 -0.37
C LYS A 53 -4.19 10.77 -1.73
N TRP A 54 -3.77 9.53 -2.01
CA TRP A 54 -4.12 8.82 -3.24
C TRP A 54 -5.62 8.57 -3.34
N MET A 55 -6.28 8.18 -2.26
CA MET A 55 -7.75 8.01 -2.22
C MET A 55 -8.51 9.33 -2.46
N LYS A 56 -7.92 10.47 -2.08
CA LYS A 56 -8.47 11.80 -2.37
C LYS A 56 -8.18 12.28 -3.79
N GLY A 57 -7.37 11.56 -4.57
CA GLY A 57 -6.94 11.97 -5.91
C GLY A 57 -5.84 13.04 -5.90
N GLU A 58 -5.17 13.28 -4.77
CA GLU A 58 -4.10 14.28 -4.64
C GLU A 58 -2.74 13.79 -5.19
N ILE A 59 -2.62 12.50 -5.51
CA ILE A 59 -1.40 11.86 -6.03
C ILE A 59 -1.82 10.92 -7.17
N ILE A 60 -1.26 11.11 -8.36
CA ILE A 60 -1.44 10.28 -9.57
C ILE A 60 -0.06 9.88 -10.09
#